data_AF-A0A819HIP6-F1
#
_entry.id   AF-A0A819HIP6-F1
#
_cell.length_a   1.000
_cell.length_b   1.000
_cell.length_c   1.000
_cell.angle_alpha   90.00
_cell.angle_beta   90.00
_cell.angle_gamma   90.00
#
_symmetry.space_group_name_H-M   'P 1'
#
loop_
_entity.id
_entity.type
_entity.pdbx_description
1 polymer ?
#
loop_
_entity_poly.entity_id
_entity_poly.type
_entity_poly.pdbx_seq_one_letter_code
_entity_poly.pdbx_strand_id
1 'polypeptide(L)'
;LIRQASKLILEGFSLPVNAHDNLAPDGQLFVEMCEKDKEFCSQVTTRTSDRNSDCLDFWVEDFVHEHRQWQVGGFIENDRNISCPFNHSLLHELREKYRIKHKPLDH
;
A
#
# COMPACT_ATOMS: atom_id res chain seq x y z
N LEU A 1 29.75 -13.94 -1.12
CA LEU A 1 28.66 -12.98 -1.37
C LEU A 1 28.14 -13.06 -2.81
N ILE A 2 28.87 -12.58 -3.85
CA ILE A 2 28.36 -12.60 -5.25
C ILE A 2 27.97 -14.00 -5.74
N ARG A 3 28.82 -15.02 -5.53
CA ARG A 3 28.51 -16.42 -5.93
C ARG A 3 27.30 -17.03 -5.20
N GLN A 4 27.02 -16.62 -3.96
CA GLN A 4 25.85 -17.09 -3.22
C GLN A 4 24.56 -16.44 -3.73
N ALA A 5 24.61 -15.14 -4.05
CA ALA A 5 23.49 -14.44 -4.65
C ALA A 5 23.12 -15.02 -6.03
N SER A 6 24.11 -15.30 -6.88
CA SER A 6 23.87 -15.94 -8.19
C SER A 6 23.26 -17.34 -8.07
N LYS A 7 23.66 -18.10 -7.04
CA LYS A 7 23.14 -19.44 -6.78
C LYS A 7 21.67 -19.39 -6.33
N LEU A 8 21.30 -18.45 -5.47
CA LEU A 8 19.91 -18.21 -5.05
C LEU A 8 19.00 -17.79 -6.22
N ILE A 9 19.53 -17.05 -7.19
CA ILE A 9 18.80 -16.67 -8.41
C ILE A 9 18.57 -17.90 -9.31
N LEU A 10 19.59 -18.73 -9.48
CA LEU A 10 19.53 -19.93 -10.35
C LEU A 10 18.65 -21.05 -9.78
N GLU A 11 18.66 -21.23 -8.46
CA GLU A 11 17.91 -22.29 -7.78
C GLU A 11 16.44 -21.91 -7.51
N GLY A 12 16.06 -20.67 -7.82
CA GLY A 12 14.75 -20.13 -7.46
C GLY A 12 14.72 -19.81 -5.97
N PHE A 13 14.68 -18.52 -5.64
CA PHE A 13 14.53 -18.09 -4.26
C PHE A 13 13.11 -18.43 -3.77
N SER A 14 12.97 -19.50 -2.99
CA SER A 14 11.75 -19.76 -2.25
C SER A 14 11.79 -18.96 -0.95
N LEU A 15 10.77 -18.14 -0.74
CA LEU A 15 10.58 -17.52 0.57
C LEU A 15 10.33 -18.64 1.59
N PRO A 16 11.10 -18.70 2.69
CA PRO A 16 11.00 -19.81 3.65
C PRO A 16 9.67 -19.84 4.41
N VAL A 17 8.84 -18.81 4.23
CA VAL A 17 7.51 -18.66 4.79
C VAL A 17 6.56 -18.13 3.72
N ASN A 18 5.29 -18.54 3.78
CA ASN A 18 4.25 -17.93 2.96
C ASN A 18 4.13 -16.46 3.35
N ALA A 19 4.25 -15.56 2.37
CA ALA A 19 4.22 -14.13 2.62
C ALA A 19 2.94 -13.70 3.35
N HIS A 20 1.80 -14.32 3.04
CA HIS A 20 0.51 -13.98 3.67
C HIS A 20 0.44 -14.34 5.16
N ASP A 21 1.14 -15.39 5.59
CA ASP A 21 1.03 -15.95 6.95
C ASP A 21 1.83 -15.13 7.99
N ASN A 22 2.67 -14.20 7.54
CA ASN A 22 3.57 -13.43 8.40
C ASN A 22 3.46 -11.90 8.23
N LEU A 23 2.37 -11.42 7.63
CA LEU A 23 2.12 -9.98 7.52
C LEU A 23 1.63 -9.42 8.85
N ALA A 24 2.14 -8.24 9.20
CA ALA A 24 1.53 -7.39 10.23
C ALA A 24 0.10 -7.01 9.81
N PRO A 25 -0.79 -6.63 10.74
CA PRO A 25 -2.19 -6.26 10.44
C PRO A 25 -2.32 -5.24 9.30
N ASP A 26 -1.45 -4.23 9.28
CA ASP A 26 -1.43 -3.19 8.23
C ASP A 26 -1.10 -3.78 6.85
N GLY A 27 -0.17 -4.74 6.80
CA GLY A 27 0.16 -5.48 5.57
C GLY A 27 -0.97 -6.41 5.13
N GLN A 28 -1.66 -7.06 6.07
CA GLN A 28 -2.83 -7.90 5.75
C GLN A 28 -3.97 -7.05 5.16
N LEU A 29 -4.24 -5.89 5.76
CA LEU A 29 -5.19 -4.92 5.25
C LEU A 29 -4.80 -4.46 3.84
N PHE A 30 -3.54 -4.08 3.63
CA PHE A 30 -3.05 -3.59 2.34
C PHE A 30 -3.22 -4.63 1.21
N VAL A 31 -2.87 -5.89 1.49
CA VAL A 31 -3.05 -6.98 0.52
C VAL A 31 -4.53 -7.21 0.21
N GLU A 32 -5.39 -7.28 1.23
CA GLU A 32 -6.83 -7.50 1.03
C GLU A 32 -7.50 -6.32 0.32
N MET A 33 -7.02 -5.08 0.53
CA MET A 33 -7.42 -3.91 -0.26
C MET A 33 -7.06 -4.11 -1.73
N CYS A 34 -5.84 -4.54 -2.05
CA CYS A 34 -5.43 -4.82 -3.43
C CYS A 34 -6.28 -5.92 -4.09
N GLU A 35 -6.62 -6.96 -3.35
CA GLU A 35 -7.43 -8.09 -3.86
C GLU A 35 -8.88 -7.68 -4.19
N LYS A 36 -9.46 -6.78 -3.38
CA LYS A 36 -10.86 -6.39 -3.49
C LYS A 36 -11.07 -5.11 -4.31
N ASP A 37 -10.13 -4.17 -4.26
CA ASP A 37 -10.15 -2.91 -5.00
C ASP A 37 -9.06 -2.93 -6.09
N LYS A 38 -9.49 -3.25 -7.31
CA LYS A 38 -8.60 -3.33 -8.48
C LYS A 38 -8.02 -1.98 -8.87
N GLU A 39 -8.73 -0.89 -8.60
CA GLU A 39 -8.27 0.46 -8.93
C GLU A 39 -7.14 0.87 -8.00
N PHE A 40 -7.34 0.65 -6.68
CA PHE A 40 -6.29 0.78 -5.69
C PHE A 40 -5.07 -0.08 -6.04
N CYS A 41 -5.30 -1.38 -6.31
CA CYS A 41 -4.23 -2.32 -6.61
C CYS A 41 -3.41 -1.88 -7.83
N SER A 42 -4.08 -1.39 -8.88
CA SER A 42 -3.42 -0.89 -10.07
C SER A 42 -2.58 0.37 -9.77
N GLN A 43 -3.06 1.27 -8.91
CA GLN A 43 -2.31 2.48 -8.54
C GLN A 43 -1.04 2.20 -7.76
N VAL A 44 -1.07 1.24 -6.83
CA VAL A 44 0.08 0.96 -5.96
C VAL A 44 1.08 -0.05 -6.54
N THR A 45 0.75 -0.70 -7.66
CA THR A 45 1.62 -1.74 -8.28
C THR A 45 2.09 -1.41 -9.69
N THR A 46 1.32 -0.62 -10.46
CA THR A 46 1.60 -0.41 -11.89
C THR A 46 2.50 0.80 -12.07
N ARG A 47 3.73 0.56 -12.57
CA ARG A 47 4.67 1.61 -12.95
C ARG A 47 4.63 1.84 -14.46
N THR A 48 4.06 2.96 -14.89
CA THR A 48 4.01 3.36 -16.30
C THR A 48 4.33 4.86 -16.41
N SER A 49 4.89 5.29 -17.55
CA SER A 49 5.34 6.68 -17.76
C SER A 49 4.19 7.69 -17.87
N ASP A 50 2.96 7.19 -18.08
CA ASP A 50 1.72 7.95 -18.26
C ASP A 50 0.91 8.10 -16.96
N ARG A 51 1.33 7.45 -15.87
CA ARG A 51 0.66 7.55 -14.57
C ARG A 51 1.44 8.39 -13.59
N ASN A 52 0.71 9.19 -12.83
CA ASN A 52 1.26 9.95 -11.72
C ASN A 52 1.79 8.99 -10.64
N SER A 53 3.02 9.23 -10.17
CA SER A 53 3.68 8.42 -9.15
C SER A 53 3.26 8.74 -7.72
N ASP A 54 2.42 9.75 -7.51
CA ASP A 54 2.00 10.19 -6.17
C ASP A 54 1.32 9.07 -5.34
N CYS A 55 0.67 8.10 -6.00
CA CYS A 55 0.04 6.95 -5.34
C CYS A 55 0.98 5.74 -5.20
N LEU A 56 2.21 5.83 -5.73
CA LEU A 56 3.25 4.80 -5.66
C LEU A 56 4.34 5.15 -4.65
N ASP A 57 4.57 6.44 -4.38
CA ASP A 57 5.57 6.94 -3.44
C ASP A 57 4.92 7.30 -2.10
N PHE A 58 4.71 6.29 -1.25
CA PHE A 58 4.03 6.44 0.03
C PHE A 58 4.53 5.41 1.06
N TRP A 59 4.27 5.69 2.33
CA TRP A 59 4.37 4.70 3.40
C TRP A 59 3.02 4.00 3.57
N VAL A 60 3.02 2.69 3.84
CA VAL A 60 1.76 1.92 4.01
C VAL A 60 0.89 2.54 5.09
N GLU A 61 1.50 3.11 6.13
CA GLU A 61 0.85 3.84 7.21
C GLU A 61 0.08 5.07 6.71
N ASP A 62 0.58 5.79 5.70
CA ASP A 62 -0.11 6.94 5.11
C ASP A 62 -1.44 6.49 4.49
N PHE A 63 -1.45 5.33 3.83
CA PHE A 63 -2.68 4.76 3.28
C PHE A 63 -3.60 4.24 4.38
N VAL A 64 -3.08 3.42 5.28
CA VAL A 64 -3.85 2.77 6.37
C VAL A 64 -4.54 3.81 7.25
N HIS A 65 -3.87 4.93 7.51
CA HIS A 65 -4.42 6.00 8.32
C HIS A 65 -5.04 7.14 7.51
N GLU A 66 -5.18 7.01 6.19
CA GLU A 66 -5.74 8.04 5.32
C GLU A 66 -5.07 9.40 5.54
N HIS A 67 -3.75 9.45 5.36
CA HIS A 67 -2.95 10.66 5.42
C HIS A 67 -2.64 11.16 4.01
N ARG A 68 -2.45 12.47 3.88
CA ARG A 68 -2.03 13.13 2.63
C ARG A 68 -2.94 12.77 1.44
N GLN A 69 -2.38 12.26 0.34
CA GLN A 69 -3.08 11.92 -0.90
C GLN A 69 -4.15 10.83 -0.74
N TRP A 70 -4.14 10.11 0.39
CA TRP A 70 -5.11 9.08 0.75
C TRP A 70 -6.27 9.61 1.59
N GLN A 71 -6.30 10.90 1.90
CA GLN A 71 -7.44 11.55 2.56
C GLN A 71 -8.63 11.70 1.62
N VAL A 72 -9.83 11.73 2.21
CA VAL A 72 -11.03 12.14 1.47
C VAL A 72 -10.83 13.58 0.97
N GLY A 73 -10.80 13.75 -0.34
CA GLY A 73 -10.57 15.04 -1.00
C GLY A 73 -9.12 15.33 -1.38
N GLY A 74 -8.18 14.45 -1.00
CA GLY A 74 -6.76 14.57 -1.31
C GLY A 74 -6.01 15.56 -0.42
N PHE A 75 -4.79 15.88 -0.83
CA PHE A 75 -3.88 16.80 -0.17
C PHE A 75 -3.38 17.86 -1.15
N ILE A 76 -3.29 19.11 -0.69
CA ILE A 76 -2.81 20.21 -1.53
C ILE A 76 -1.31 20.40 -1.30
N GLU A 77 -0.54 20.24 -2.37
CA GLU A 77 0.89 20.55 -2.40
C GLU A 77 1.19 21.46 -3.58
N ASN A 78 1.85 22.60 -3.35
CA ASN A 78 2.21 23.57 -4.39
C ASN A 78 1.03 23.95 -5.32
N ASP A 79 -0.13 24.29 -4.72
CA ASP A 79 -1.39 24.63 -5.41
C ASP A 79 -1.99 23.52 -6.28
N ARG A 80 -1.49 22.28 -6.17
CA ARG A 80 -2.06 21.10 -6.84
C ARG A 80 -2.75 20.22 -5.82
N ASN A 81 -3.98 19.82 -6.12
CA ASN A 81 -4.66 18.79 -5.34
C ASN A 81 -4.20 17.40 -5.81
N ILE A 82 -3.58 16.66 -4.90
CA ILE A 82 -3.09 15.30 -5.11
C ILE A 82 -4.05 14.36 -4.39
N SER A 83 -4.71 13.49 -5.14
CA SER A 83 -5.66 12.53 -4.60
C SER A 83 -5.47 11.18 -5.29
N CYS A 84 -5.43 10.12 -4.49
CA CYS A 84 -5.40 8.74 -4.96
C CYS A 84 -6.79 8.12 -4.78
N PRO A 85 -7.51 7.78 -5.85
CA PRO A 85 -8.84 7.19 -5.73
C PRO A 85 -8.78 5.77 -5.15
N PHE A 86 -9.61 5.44 -4.18
CA PHE A 86 -9.82 4.08 -3.71
C PHE A 86 -11.14 3.99 -2.94
N ASN A 87 -11.56 2.78 -2.61
CA ASN A 87 -12.73 2.55 -1.79
C ASN A 87 -12.44 2.80 -0.30
N HIS A 88 -12.70 4.03 0.16
CA HIS A 88 -12.58 4.41 1.58
C HIS A 88 -13.44 3.56 2.51
N SER A 89 -14.68 3.22 2.11
CA SER A 89 -15.57 2.39 2.92
C SER A 89 -14.97 1.01 3.17
N LEU A 90 -14.37 0.41 2.14
CA LEU A 90 -13.68 -0.87 2.26
C LEU A 90 -12.46 -0.75 3.20
N LEU A 91 -11.68 0.32 3.09
CA LEU A 91 -10.57 0.56 4.00
C LEU A 91 -11.07 0.60 5.46
N HIS A 92 -12.16 1.31 5.72
CA HIS A 92 -12.73 1.46 7.06
C HIS A 92 -13.19 0.10 7.61
N GLU A 93 -13.88 -0.70 6.80
CA GLU A 93 -14.28 -2.07 7.15
C GLU A 93 -13.07 -2.95 7.50
N LEU A 94 -12.00 -2.87 6.71
CA LEU A 94 -10.80 -3.66 6.94
C LEU A 94 -10.00 -3.19 8.15
N ARG A 95 -9.97 -1.88 8.45
CA ARG A 95 -9.37 -1.38 9.71
C ARG A 95 -10.05 -1.98 10.93
N GLU A 96 -11.38 -2.04 10.94
CA GLU A 96 -12.14 -2.68 12.01
C GLU A 96 -11.83 -4.19 12.08
N LYS A 97 -11.82 -4.88 10.94
CA LYS A 97 -11.47 -6.31 10.85
C LYS A 97 -10.11 -6.61 11.49
N TYR A 98 -9.10 -5.80 11.18
CA TYR A 98 -7.72 -5.97 11.63
C TYR A 98 -7.39 -5.23 12.94
N ARG A 99 -8.40 -4.58 13.56
CA ARG A 99 -8.27 -3.83 14.83
C ARG A 99 -7.24 -2.70 14.78
N ILE A 100 -7.11 -2.05 13.63
CA ILE A 100 -6.20 -0.93 13.41
C ILE A 100 -6.91 0.36 13.83
N LYS A 101 -6.40 1.00 14.90
CA LYS A 101 -6.94 2.28 15.35
C LYS A 101 -6.49 3.38 14.39
N HIS A 102 -7.44 4.20 13.94
CA HIS A 102 -7.12 5.40 13.19
C HIS A 102 -6.24 6.33 14.04
N LYS A 103 -5.08 6.73 13.50
CA LYS A 103 -4.18 7.70 14.12
C LYS A 103 -4.31 9.00 13.34
N PRO A 104 -4.86 10.08 13.94
CA PRO A 104 -4.78 11.40 13.33
C PRO A 104 -3.31 11.82 13.20
N LEU A 105 -3.01 12.64 12.19
CA LEU A 105 -1.71 13.30 12.08
C LEU A 105 -1.53 14.21 13.31
N ASP A 106 -0.49 13.99 14.10
CA ASP A 106 -0.07 14.94 15.12
C ASP A 106 0.45 16.20 14.40
N HIS A 107 -0.24 17.33 14.58
CA HIS A 107 0.10 18.63 14.00
C HIS A 107 1.25 19.32 14.73
#